data_AF-A0A9D8BY08-F1
#
_entry.id   AF-A0A9D8BY08-F1
#
_cell.length_a   1.000
_cell.length_b   1.000
_cell.length_c   1.000
_cell.angle_alpha   90.00
_cell.angle_beta   90.00
_cell.angle_gamma   90.00
#
_symmetry.space_group_name_H-M   'P 1'
#
loop_
_entity.id
_entity.type
_entity.pdbx_description
1 polymer ?
#
loop_
_entity_poly.entity_id
_entity_poly.type
_entity_poly.pdbx_seq_one_letter_code
_entity_poly.pdbx_strand_id
1 'polypeptide(L)'
;MIPTDCWKAYYRGIKDSGQHPMGSGVYKIRERHEQAMMAHETVEKIIVSLQRRKKYPWTYGMCTPESKAQWLRHILPILAFELGADVIPAFDALTGDGMEKSLIEMSRTQVKRRCDAAVSDLDSAMTILKGPIRHEYWRMKHHGVSAVEFGIVAFLKALEDIVAMTPPSIQQSVFRFQQQATAP
;
A
#
# COMPACT_ATOMS: atom_id res chain seq x y z
N MET A 1 23.02 -8.78 4.97
CA MET A 1 21.84 -8.96 4.11
C MET A 1 21.89 -7.88 3.04
N ILE A 2 21.93 -8.22 1.74
CA ILE A 2 21.90 -7.20 0.68
C ILE A 2 20.45 -6.70 0.60
N PRO A 3 20.19 -5.39 0.73
CA PRO A 3 18.83 -4.86 0.64
C PRO A 3 18.21 -5.22 -0.72
N THR A 4 17.03 -5.84 -0.68
CA THR A 4 16.23 -6.12 -1.86
C THR A 4 15.58 -4.86 -2.41
N ASP A 5 14.85 -4.97 -3.53
CA ASP A 5 14.27 -3.79 -4.19
C ASP A 5 13.24 -3.08 -3.29
N CYS A 6 12.44 -3.82 -2.51
CA CYS A 6 11.49 -3.25 -1.55
C CYS A 6 12.20 -2.57 -0.38
N TRP A 7 13.20 -3.21 0.26
CA TRP A 7 13.97 -2.58 1.34
C TRP A 7 14.74 -1.34 0.87
N LYS A 8 15.35 -1.39 -0.32
CA LYS A 8 16.01 -0.22 -0.93
C LYS A 8 15.02 0.92 -1.15
N ALA A 9 13.84 0.62 -1.70
CA ALA A 9 12.80 1.61 -1.94
C ALA A 9 12.30 2.24 -0.63
N TYR A 10 12.06 1.43 0.40
CA TYR A 10 11.65 1.89 1.73
C TYR A 10 12.66 2.86 2.36
N TYR A 11 13.94 2.49 2.40
CA TYR A 11 14.97 3.37 2.95
C TYR A 11 15.20 4.63 2.09
N ARG A 12 15.02 4.54 0.77
CA ARG A 12 15.01 5.72 -0.09
C ARG A 12 13.86 6.65 0.29
N GLY A 13 12.66 6.12 0.52
CA GLY A 13 11.51 6.89 0.97
C GLY A 13 11.75 7.60 2.31
N ILE A 14 12.33 6.91 3.29
CA ILE A 14 12.71 7.52 4.58
C ILE A 14 13.70 8.67 4.38
N LYS A 15 14.65 8.54 3.45
CA LYS A 15 15.63 9.59 3.17
C LYS A 15 15.00 10.80 2.47
N ASP A 16 14.08 10.56 1.53
CA ASP A 16 13.45 11.61 0.74
C ASP A 16 12.45 12.43 1.56
N SER A 17 11.74 11.81 2.51
CA SER A 17 10.75 12.51 3.35
C SER A 17 11.32 13.61 4.23
N GLY A 18 12.60 13.52 4.60
CA GLY A 18 13.29 14.56 5.39
C GLY A 18 13.36 15.93 4.69
N GLN A 19 13.03 16.02 3.40
CA GLN A 19 13.12 17.24 2.60
C GLN A 19 11.79 18.01 2.47
N HIS A 20 10.66 17.38 2.79
CA HIS A 20 9.33 17.93 2.53
C HIS A 20 8.41 17.74 3.74
N PRO A 21 8.32 18.73 4.66
CA PRO A 21 7.43 18.63 5.81
C PRO A 21 5.97 18.52 5.36
N MET A 22 5.24 17.61 6.00
CA MET A 22 3.84 17.31 5.65
C MET A 22 2.87 18.13 6.51
N GLY A 23 1.87 18.73 5.86
CA GLY A 23 0.90 19.61 6.54
C GLY A 23 -0.28 18.89 7.20
N SER A 24 -0.59 17.66 6.79
CA SER A 24 -1.64 16.83 7.40
C SER A 24 -1.32 15.35 7.22
N GLY A 25 -1.26 14.63 8.34
CA GLY A 25 -1.10 13.18 8.38
C GLY A 25 -2.36 12.44 7.96
N VAL A 26 -3.53 12.91 8.43
CA VAL A 26 -4.84 12.33 8.09
C VAL A 26 -5.04 12.29 6.58
N TYR A 27 -4.81 13.42 5.91
CA TYR A 27 -4.96 13.50 4.46
C TYR A 27 -4.09 12.47 3.74
N LYS A 28 -2.81 12.36 4.11
CA LYS A 28 -1.86 11.50 3.42
C LYS A 28 -2.13 10.02 3.69
N ILE A 29 -2.42 9.63 4.94
CA ILE A 29 -2.77 8.24 5.29
C ILE A 29 -4.00 7.80 4.51
N ARG A 30 -5.03 8.66 4.45
CA ARG A 30 -6.25 8.40 3.65
C ARG A 30 -5.92 8.23 2.17
N GLU A 31 -5.15 9.14 1.59
CA GLU A 31 -4.75 9.06 0.18
C GLU A 31 -4.01 7.75 -0.14
N ARG A 32 -3.05 7.34 0.71
CA ARG A 32 -2.33 6.07 0.54
C ARG A 32 -3.26 4.86 0.68
N HIS A 33 -4.19 4.91 1.62
CA HIS A 33 -5.19 3.86 1.80
C HIS A 33 -6.08 3.71 0.55
N GLU A 34 -6.62 4.81 0.03
CA GLU A 34 -7.43 4.83 -1.20
C GLU A 34 -6.65 4.31 -2.41
N GLN A 35 -5.38 4.70 -2.56
CA GLN A 35 -4.52 4.21 -3.63
C GLN A 35 -4.25 2.71 -3.52
N ALA A 36 -4.00 2.20 -2.33
CA ALA A 36 -3.79 0.77 -2.12
C ALA A 36 -5.06 -0.05 -2.37
N MET A 37 -6.24 0.47 -1.99
CA MET A 37 -7.53 -0.14 -2.34
C MET A 37 -7.75 -0.19 -3.86
N MET A 38 -7.46 0.90 -4.58
CA MET A 38 -7.51 0.92 -6.04
C MET A 38 -6.52 -0.07 -6.69
N ALA A 39 -5.34 -0.24 -6.09
CA ALA A 39 -4.36 -1.23 -6.54
C ALA A 39 -4.90 -2.66 -6.34
N HIS A 40 -5.52 -2.93 -5.19
CA HIS A 40 -6.17 -4.21 -4.90
C HIS A 40 -7.25 -4.54 -5.95
N GLU A 41 -8.18 -3.63 -6.18
CA GLU A 41 -9.23 -3.79 -7.21
C GLU A 41 -8.65 -3.97 -8.62
N THR A 42 -7.53 -3.31 -8.92
CA THR A 42 -6.84 -3.47 -10.21
C THR A 42 -6.36 -4.91 -10.39
N VAL A 43 -5.80 -5.52 -9.35
CA VAL A 43 -5.38 -6.93 -9.37
C VAL A 43 -6.58 -7.86 -9.52
N GLU A 44 -7.67 -7.63 -8.79
CA GLU A 44 -8.90 -8.43 -8.92
C GLU A 44 -9.45 -8.39 -10.35
N LYS A 45 -9.49 -7.21 -10.98
CA LYS A 45 -9.94 -7.06 -12.38
C LYS A 45 -9.02 -7.83 -13.34
N ILE A 46 -7.72 -7.85 -13.11
CA ILE A 46 -6.76 -8.65 -13.90
C ILE A 46 -7.05 -10.15 -13.72
N ILE A 47 -7.23 -10.62 -12.47
CA ILE A 47 -7.56 -12.02 -12.17
C ILE A 47 -8.84 -12.44 -12.88
N VAL A 48 -9.91 -11.65 -12.75
CA VAL A 48 -11.21 -11.89 -13.39
C VAL A 48 -11.07 -11.92 -14.92
N SER A 49 -10.26 -11.03 -15.49
CA SER A 49 -9.99 -11.02 -16.93
C SER A 49 -9.31 -12.30 -17.40
N LEU A 50 -8.30 -12.77 -16.68
CA LEU A 50 -7.55 -13.98 -17.03
C LEU A 50 -8.39 -15.25 -16.86
N GLN A 51 -9.20 -15.35 -15.80
CA GLN A 51 -10.06 -16.50 -15.51
C GLN A 51 -11.25 -16.59 -16.45
N ARG A 52 -11.99 -15.49 -16.61
CA ARG A 52 -13.29 -15.48 -17.30
C ARG A 52 -13.20 -15.02 -18.74
N ARG A 53 -11.99 -14.75 -19.24
CA ARG A 53 -11.74 -14.08 -20.53
C ARG A 53 -12.52 -12.77 -20.66
N LYS A 54 -12.86 -12.13 -19.53
CA LYS A 54 -13.56 -10.86 -19.51
C LYS A 54 -12.63 -9.78 -20.05
N LYS A 55 -13.08 -9.04 -21.06
CA LYS A 55 -12.28 -7.98 -21.67
C LYS A 55 -12.46 -6.68 -20.93
N TYR A 56 -11.35 -6.06 -20.56
CA TYR A 56 -11.26 -4.69 -20.09
C TYR A 56 -10.47 -3.91 -21.14
N PRO A 57 -11.15 -3.36 -22.17
CA PRO A 57 -10.46 -2.88 -23.37
C PRO A 57 -9.61 -1.64 -23.14
N TRP A 58 -9.91 -0.84 -22.11
CA TRP A 58 -9.27 0.46 -21.90
C TRP A 58 -8.40 0.49 -20.64
N THR A 59 -8.87 -0.07 -19.54
CA THR A 59 -8.15 0.00 -18.25
C THR A 59 -8.62 -1.05 -17.26
N TYR A 60 -7.71 -1.47 -16.38
CA TYR A 60 -7.99 -2.23 -15.15
C TYR A 60 -8.14 -1.33 -13.92
N GLY A 61 -8.05 -0.02 -14.07
CA GLY A 61 -7.94 0.96 -12.99
C GLY A 61 -6.59 1.65 -13.10
N MET A 62 -5.60 1.14 -12.38
CA MET A 62 -4.25 1.73 -12.33
C MET A 62 -3.32 1.36 -13.50
N CYS A 63 -3.76 0.46 -14.39
CA CYS A 63 -2.97 0.06 -15.57
C CYS A 63 -3.87 -0.33 -16.74
N THR A 64 -3.28 -0.43 -17.94
CA THR A 64 -3.95 -0.90 -19.16
C THR A 64 -3.59 -2.35 -19.47
N PRO A 65 -4.27 -3.03 -20.41
CA PRO A 65 -3.86 -4.34 -20.90
C PRO A 65 -2.43 -4.44 -21.41
N GLU A 66 -1.88 -3.36 -21.95
CA GLU A 66 -0.52 -3.26 -22.47
C GLU A 66 0.48 -3.05 -21.33
N SER A 67 0.13 -2.25 -20.31
CA SER A 67 1.05 -1.89 -19.22
C SER A 67 0.94 -2.77 -17.97
N LYS A 68 -0.04 -3.67 -17.86
CA LYS A 68 -0.27 -4.50 -16.65
C LYS A 68 0.97 -5.30 -16.21
N ALA A 69 1.79 -5.81 -17.13
CA ALA A 69 2.98 -6.60 -16.80
C ALA A 69 4.04 -5.74 -16.10
N GLN A 70 4.23 -4.52 -16.59
CA GLN A 70 5.13 -3.55 -16.00
C GLN A 70 4.58 -3.07 -14.65
N TRP A 71 3.28 -2.75 -14.59
CA TRP A 71 2.63 -2.30 -13.36
C TRP A 71 2.76 -3.32 -12.22
N LEU A 72 2.44 -4.61 -12.47
CA LEU A 72 2.57 -5.68 -11.48
C LEU A 72 4.00 -5.83 -10.94
N ARG A 73 5.03 -5.51 -11.73
CA ARG A 73 6.44 -5.61 -11.31
C ARG A 73 6.90 -4.43 -10.45
N HIS A 74 6.27 -3.27 -10.59
CA HIS A 74 6.73 -2.05 -9.93
C HIS A 74 5.91 -1.64 -8.73
N ILE A 75 4.67 -2.11 -8.60
CA ILE A 75 3.80 -1.69 -7.52
C ILE A 75 4.36 -2.06 -6.13
N LEU A 76 4.99 -3.22 -5.95
CA LEU A 76 5.54 -3.60 -4.63
C LEU A 76 6.70 -2.69 -4.16
N PRO A 77 7.71 -2.39 -4.99
CA PRO A 77 8.69 -1.36 -4.65
C PRO A 77 8.08 0.04 -4.42
N ILE A 78 7.03 0.41 -5.14
CA ILE A 78 6.34 1.70 -4.95
C ILE A 78 5.69 1.74 -3.57
N LEU A 79 4.91 0.72 -3.19
CA LEU A 79 4.30 0.63 -1.85
C LEU A 79 5.36 0.65 -0.74
N ALA A 80 6.49 -0.03 -0.95
CA ALA A 80 7.60 0.00 0.01
C ALA A 80 8.19 1.40 0.14
N PHE A 81 8.37 2.13 -0.96
CA PHE A 81 8.79 3.53 -0.93
C PHE A 81 7.80 4.40 -0.16
N GLU A 82 6.50 4.25 -0.40
CA GLU A 82 5.43 5.02 0.25
C GLU A 82 5.37 4.79 1.77
N LEU A 83 5.66 3.58 2.25
CA LEU A 83 5.78 3.32 3.70
C LEU A 83 6.82 4.24 4.36
N GLY A 84 7.94 4.49 3.66
CA GLY A 84 9.02 5.33 4.17
C GLY A 84 8.82 6.83 3.89
N ALA A 85 8.31 7.15 2.70
CA ALA A 85 8.19 8.52 2.20
C ALA A 85 6.92 9.22 2.70
N ASP A 86 5.83 8.47 2.86
CA ASP A 86 4.51 9.01 3.15
C ASP A 86 4.01 8.55 4.52
N VAL A 87 4.01 7.25 4.82
CA VAL A 87 3.29 6.72 5.99
C VAL A 87 3.94 7.12 7.31
N ILE A 88 5.25 6.93 7.47
CA ILE A 88 5.95 7.34 8.70
C ILE A 88 5.85 8.86 8.92
N PRO A 89 6.17 9.72 7.93
CA PRO A 89 6.05 11.16 8.08
C PRO A 89 4.60 11.62 8.30
N ALA A 90 3.63 10.96 7.66
CA ALA A 90 2.22 11.27 7.88
C ALA A 90 1.80 10.97 9.32
N PHE A 91 2.27 9.87 9.90
CA PHE A 91 2.03 9.61 11.31
C PHE A 91 2.59 10.72 12.20
N ASP A 92 3.84 11.14 11.97
CA ASP A 92 4.44 12.26 12.71
C ASP A 92 3.65 13.59 12.53
N ALA A 93 3.10 13.81 11.33
CA ALA A 93 2.30 14.98 10.98
C ALA A 93 0.88 14.99 11.58
N LEU A 94 0.42 13.90 12.20
CA LEU A 94 -0.88 13.87 12.91
C LEU A 94 -0.95 14.86 14.07
N THR A 95 0.19 15.39 14.53
CA THR A 95 0.22 16.53 15.46
C THR A 95 -0.53 17.75 14.91
N GLY A 96 -0.42 18.02 13.60
CA GLY A 96 -1.18 19.08 12.93
C GLY A 96 -2.67 18.77 12.80
N ASP A 97 -3.05 17.50 12.94
CA ASP A 97 -4.45 17.02 12.89
C ASP A 97 -5.06 16.86 14.30
N GLY A 98 -4.35 17.28 15.36
CA GLY A 98 -4.85 17.27 16.74
C GLY A 98 -4.43 16.05 17.58
N MET A 99 -3.49 15.23 17.10
CA MET A 99 -2.89 14.17 17.91
C MET A 99 -1.84 14.75 18.88
N GLU A 100 -1.87 14.32 20.14
CA GLU A 100 -0.89 14.77 21.13
C GLU A 100 0.52 14.29 20.76
N LYS A 101 1.52 15.17 20.89
CA LYS A 101 2.92 14.85 20.58
C LYS A 101 3.45 13.67 21.41
N SER A 102 3.06 13.57 22.68
CA SER A 102 3.47 12.45 23.56
C SER A 102 2.99 11.09 23.03
N LEU A 103 1.77 11.03 22.49
CA LEU A 103 1.22 9.82 21.88
C LEU A 103 1.98 9.43 20.61
N ILE A 104 2.39 10.41 19.80
CA ILE A 104 3.25 10.16 18.63
C ILE A 104 4.58 9.55 19.07
N GLU A 105 5.26 10.16 20.04
CA GLU A 105 6.56 9.70 20.53
C GLU A 105 6.47 8.27 21.11
N MET A 106 5.44 7.97 21.88
CA MET A 106 5.18 6.63 22.43
C MET A 106 4.91 5.59 21.33
N SER A 107 4.19 5.97 20.27
CA SER A 107 3.71 5.04 19.24
C SER A 107 4.71 4.85 18.09
N ARG A 108 5.65 5.79 17.90
CA ARG A 108 6.57 5.83 16.75
C ARG A 108 7.34 4.53 16.54
N THR A 109 7.82 3.91 17.61
CA THR A 109 8.53 2.62 17.54
C THR A 109 7.61 1.51 17.01
N GLN A 110 6.35 1.50 17.42
CA GLN A 110 5.37 0.52 16.97
C GLN A 110 5.00 0.75 15.50
N VAL A 111 4.76 2.00 15.09
CA VAL A 111 4.51 2.39 13.69
C VAL A 111 5.65 1.93 12.79
N LYS A 112 6.90 2.19 13.19
CA LYS A 112 8.07 1.73 12.44
C LYS A 112 8.08 0.20 12.31
N ARG A 113 7.80 -0.54 13.39
CA ARG A 113 7.73 -2.01 13.34
C ARG A 113 6.64 -2.51 12.40
N ARG A 114 5.48 -1.85 12.31
CA ARG A 114 4.41 -2.20 11.36
C ARG A 114 4.86 -1.96 9.92
N CYS A 115 5.53 -0.85 9.66
CA CYS A 115 6.12 -0.58 8.35
C CYS A 115 7.20 -1.61 7.98
N ASP A 116 8.14 -1.90 8.88
CA ASP A 116 9.20 -2.89 8.67
C ASP A 116 8.62 -4.28 8.35
N ALA A 117 7.56 -4.69 9.06
CA ALA A 117 6.87 -5.96 8.80
C ALA A 117 6.21 -5.97 7.42
N ALA A 118 5.50 -4.91 7.04
CA ALA A 118 4.91 -4.79 5.70
C ALA A 118 5.96 -4.80 4.59
N VAL A 119 7.11 -4.15 4.78
CA VAL A 119 8.23 -4.21 3.81
C VAL A 119 8.75 -5.63 3.66
N SER A 120 8.82 -6.41 4.74
CA SER A 120 9.19 -7.83 4.68
C SER A 120 8.19 -8.67 3.85
N ASP A 121 6.90 -8.40 3.98
CA ASP A 121 5.86 -9.08 3.21
C ASP A 121 5.88 -8.67 1.73
N LEU A 122 6.04 -7.37 1.45
CA LEU A 122 6.25 -6.83 0.11
C LEU A 122 7.48 -7.46 -0.56
N ASP A 123 8.56 -7.63 0.19
CA ASP A 123 9.79 -8.23 -0.31
C ASP A 123 9.65 -9.74 -0.60
N SER A 124 8.91 -10.44 0.25
CA SER A 124 8.56 -11.85 0.05
C SER A 124 7.73 -12.02 -1.22
N ALA A 125 6.73 -11.17 -1.42
CA ALA A 125 5.95 -11.11 -2.65
C ALA A 125 6.80 -10.75 -3.88
N MET A 126 7.73 -9.78 -3.75
CA MET A 126 8.63 -9.39 -4.83
C MET A 126 9.57 -10.52 -5.24
N THR A 127 10.03 -11.33 -4.29
CA THR A 127 10.87 -12.51 -4.57
C THR A 127 10.11 -13.52 -5.44
N ILE A 128 8.81 -13.69 -5.22
CA ILE A 128 7.94 -14.53 -6.06
C ILE A 128 7.76 -13.94 -7.47
N LEU A 129 7.80 -12.61 -7.60
CA LEU A 129 7.64 -11.87 -8.86
C LEU A 129 8.91 -11.68 -9.69
N LYS A 130 10.11 -11.88 -9.10
CA LYS A 130 11.39 -11.82 -9.83
C LYS A 130 11.48 -12.84 -10.97
N GLY A 131 10.68 -13.90 -10.92
CA GLY A 131 10.57 -14.86 -12.01
C GLY A 131 9.88 -14.31 -13.27
N PRO A 132 9.69 -15.17 -14.28
CA PRO A 132 8.91 -14.81 -15.46
C PRO A 132 7.47 -14.39 -15.10
N ILE A 133 7.01 -13.24 -15.61
CA ILE A 133 5.66 -12.71 -15.33
C ILE A 133 4.54 -13.70 -15.72
N ARG A 134 4.81 -14.60 -16.68
CA ARG A 134 3.90 -15.69 -17.06
C ARG A 134 3.52 -16.60 -15.88
N HIS A 135 4.39 -16.77 -14.88
CA HIS A 135 4.08 -17.58 -13.70
C HIS A 135 3.06 -16.86 -12.81
N GLU A 136 3.15 -15.54 -12.69
CA GLU A 136 2.15 -14.75 -11.97
C GLU A 136 0.79 -14.82 -12.67
N TYR A 137 0.76 -14.65 -14.00
CA TYR A 137 -0.48 -14.81 -14.76
C TYR A 137 -1.06 -16.21 -14.66
N TRP A 138 -0.21 -17.23 -14.60
CA TRP A 138 -0.67 -18.60 -14.40
C TRP A 138 -1.33 -18.77 -13.02
N ARG A 139 -0.74 -18.24 -11.94
CA ARG A 139 -1.35 -18.23 -10.59
C ARG A 139 -2.70 -17.51 -10.59
N MET A 140 -2.75 -16.31 -11.15
CA MET A 140 -3.99 -15.53 -11.25
C MET A 140 -5.08 -16.29 -12.02
N LYS A 141 -4.71 -16.86 -13.17
CA LYS A 141 -5.64 -17.57 -14.05
C LYS A 141 -6.17 -18.87 -13.46
N HIS A 142 -5.34 -19.65 -12.76
CA HIS A 142 -5.69 -21.01 -12.35
C HIS A 142 -6.06 -21.13 -10.88
N HIS A 143 -5.56 -20.23 -10.04
CA HIS A 143 -5.78 -20.26 -8.59
C HIS A 143 -6.50 -19.01 -8.07
N GLY A 144 -6.62 -17.97 -8.88
CA GLY A 144 -7.25 -16.72 -8.44
C GLY A 144 -6.45 -15.98 -7.37
N VAL A 145 -5.15 -16.25 -7.28
CA VAL A 145 -4.24 -15.63 -6.31
C VAL A 145 -3.13 -14.88 -7.02
N SER A 146 -2.63 -13.84 -6.36
CA SER A 146 -1.58 -12.97 -6.86
C SER A 146 -0.55 -12.69 -5.76
N ALA A 147 0.73 -12.77 -6.10
CA ALA A 147 1.79 -12.34 -5.18
C ALA A 147 1.71 -10.82 -4.95
N VAL A 148 1.32 -10.06 -5.99
CA VAL A 148 1.10 -8.62 -5.87
C VAL A 148 -0.02 -8.31 -4.89
N GLU A 149 -1.13 -9.03 -4.96
CA GLU A 149 -2.28 -8.85 -4.06
C GLU A 149 -1.90 -9.09 -2.61
N PHE A 150 -1.15 -10.17 -2.32
CA PHE A 150 -0.62 -10.42 -0.98
C PHE A 150 0.18 -9.22 -0.43
N GLY A 151 1.07 -8.65 -1.26
CA GLY A 151 1.83 -7.46 -0.89
C GLY A 151 0.97 -6.22 -0.65
N ILE A 152 -0.06 -5.98 -1.49
CA ILE A 152 -1.01 -4.87 -1.31
C ILE A 152 -1.79 -5.02 0.00
N VAL A 153 -2.27 -6.23 0.30
CA VAL A 153 -2.99 -6.51 1.56
C VAL A 153 -2.10 -6.29 2.78
N ALA A 154 -0.81 -6.68 2.72
CA ALA A 154 0.12 -6.40 3.80
C ALA A 154 0.33 -4.89 4.03
N PHE A 155 0.40 -4.10 2.96
CA PHE A 155 0.46 -2.64 3.04
C PHE A 155 -0.82 -2.04 3.65
N LEU A 156 -2.01 -2.45 3.18
CA LEU A 156 -3.30 -2.02 3.72
C LEU A 156 -3.41 -2.33 5.21
N LYS A 157 -3.07 -3.57 5.58
CA LYS A 157 -3.06 -4.01 6.98
C LYS A 157 -2.15 -3.15 7.85
N ALA A 158 -0.98 -2.77 7.35
CA ALA A 158 -0.09 -1.89 8.11
C ALA A 158 -0.69 -0.49 8.30
N LEU A 159 -1.34 0.07 7.28
CA LEU A 159 -2.06 1.35 7.42
C LEU A 159 -3.19 1.24 8.45
N GLU A 160 -4.02 0.21 8.37
CA GLU A 160 -5.12 -0.02 9.31
C GLU A 160 -4.61 -0.20 10.75
N ASP A 161 -3.58 -1.03 10.94
CA ASP A 161 -2.94 -1.24 12.24
C ASP A 161 -2.37 0.08 12.80
N ILE A 162 -1.79 0.95 11.96
CA ILE A 162 -1.27 2.27 12.35
C ILE A 162 -2.41 3.21 12.73
N VAL A 163 -3.46 3.28 11.93
CA VAL A 163 -4.62 4.14 12.21
C VAL A 163 -5.32 3.72 13.50
N ALA A 164 -5.41 2.41 13.78
CA ALA A 164 -5.97 1.89 15.01
C ALA A 164 -5.22 2.35 16.29
N MET A 165 -3.98 2.82 16.17
CA MET A 165 -3.22 3.42 17.28
C MET A 165 -3.61 4.88 17.57
N THR A 166 -4.38 5.52 16.70
CA THR A 166 -4.78 6.92 16.82
C THR A 166 -6.11 7.06 17.57
N PRO A 167 -6.44 8.25 18.12
CA PRO A 167 -7.74 8.49 18.74
C PRO A 167 -8.91 8.27 17.76
N PRO A 168 -10.12 7.91 18.24
CA PRO A 168 -11.28 7.66 17.38
C PRO A 168 -11.64 8.80 16.41
N SER A 169 -11.37 10.06 16.78
CA SER A 169 -11.59 11.22 15.91
C SER A 169 -10.72 11.19 14.65
N ILE A 170 -9.46 10.77 14.77
CA ILE A 170 -8.52 10.60 13.66
C ILE A 170 -8.91 9.38 12.82
N GLN A 171 -9.21 8.25 13.46
CA GLN A 171 -9.68 7.03 12.77
C GLN A 171 -10.89 7.31 11.88
N GLN A 172 -11.88 8.02 12.42
CA GLN A 172 -13.05 8.42 11.66
C GLN A 172 -12.70 9.35 10.50
N SER A 173 -11.77 10.28 10.68
CA SER A 173 -11.37 11.20 9.60
C SER A 173 -10.64 10.50 8.44
N VAL A 174 -9.93 9.41 8.74
CA VAL A 174 -9.27 8.56 7.74
C VAL A 174 -10.29 7.70 6.98
N PHE A 175 -11.25 7.07 7.66
CA PHE A 175 -12.14 6.05 7.07
C PHE A 175 -13.58 6.49 6.72
N ARG A 176 -14.04 7.68 7.14
CA ARG A 176 -15.47 8.09 7.06
C ARG A 176 -16.11 8.08 5.68
N PHE A 177 -15.36 8.17 4.59
CA PHE A 177 -15.96 8.19 3.25
C PHE A 177 -16.32 6.80 2.70
N GLN A 178 -15.91 5.70 3.34
CA GLN A 178 -16.29 4.36 2.89
C GLN A 178 -17.71 3.96 3.31
N GLN A 179 -18.35 4.64 4.28
CA GLN A 179 -19.71 4.33 4.71
C GLN A 179 -20.81 5.04 3.91
N GLN A 180 -20.48 5.99 3.02
CA GLN A 180 -21.48 6.70 2.21
C GLN A 180 -21.78 6.02 0.86
N ALA A 181 -21.09 4.93 0.50
CA ALA A 181 -21.32 4.19 -0.74
C ALA A 181 -22.21 2.95 -0.57
N THR A 182 -22.69 2.67 0.64
CA THR A 182 -23.62 1.56 0.94
C THR A 182 -24.82 2.08 1.73
N ALA A 183 -25.56 3.02 1.16
CA ALA A 183 -26.96 3.23 1.51
C ALA A 183 -27.80 2.59 0.39
N PRO A 184 -28.75 1.69 0.70
CA PRO A 184 -29.58 1.00 -0.29
C PRO A 184 -30.50 1.94 -1.07
#